data_AF-A0A662UXQ8-F1
#
_entry.id   AF-A0A662UXQ8-F1
#
_cell.length_a   1.000
_cell.length_b   1.000
_cell.length_c   1.000
_cell.angle_alpha   90.00
_cell.angle_beta   90.00
_cell.angle_gamma   90.00
#
_symmetry.space_group_name_H-M   'P 1'
#
loop_
_entity.id
_entity.type
_entity.pdbx_description
1 polymer ?
#
loop_
_entity_poly.entity_id
_entity_poly.type
_entity_poly.pdbx_seq_one_letter_code
_entity_poly.pdbx_strand_id
1 'polypeptide(L)'
;MVDVIHQFQQDLISVLNEIISRLPNIIGAIIVVLIGYVAGEFIGSAVNKIIQKFVEKPLDRTDVGKTIRELGLDLSDLIGGLTKAFIISISIVAAVDLLAIPGEAGTIITRVANYLPYLIGGITVLTIGVILALGLAKYIGSFLRKAFPEGYASLAVLIENFILLGLIAVVVTISLELLDLQSTLIYPLIVGALVIAIGVFIADSALKIIINQHPEFKELAPFLQFLIILIFLMIGVSAVFSEFPSTIQVINNLALGLAIAFAIVLIPIAFYLAKKALMIAKKGS
;
A
#
# COMPACT_ATOMS: atom_id res chain seq x y z
N MET A 1 57.16 17.90 -29.37
CA MET A 1 56.14 17.51 -30.37
C MET A 1 56.09 16.00 -30.57
N VAL A 2 57.25 15.33 -30.74
CA VAL A 2 57.34 13.86 -30.86
C VAL A 2 56.80 13.13 -29.61
N ASP A 3 57.07 13.63 -28.41
CA ASP A 3 56.57 13.01 -27.16
C ASP A 3 55.05 13.09 -26.98
N VAL A 4 54.41 14.15 -27.47
CA VAL A 4 52.94 14.31 -27.42
C VAL A 4 52.25 13.35 -28.37
N ILE A 5 52.86 13.10 -29.54
CA ILE A 5 52.35 12.13 -30.52
C ILE A 5 52.51 10.70 -29.98
N HIS A 6 53.62 10.39 -29.31
CA HIS A 6 53.81 9.08 -28.69
C HIS A 6 52.90 8.85 -27.48
N GLN A 7 52.68 9.87 -26.64
CA GLN A 7 51.72 9.78 -25.55
C GLN A 7 50.30 9.54 -26.09
N PHE A 8 49.88 10.30 -27.10
CA PHE A 8 48.57 10.12 -27.73
C PHE A 8 48.40 8.74 -28.37
N GLN A 9 49.45 8.21 -29.02
CA GLN A 9 49.43 6.85 -29.56
C GLN A 9 49.32 5.78 -28.46
N GLN A 10 50.01 5.95 -27.35
CA GLN A 10 49.91 5.03 -26.20
C GLN A 10 48.54 5.09 -25.53
N ASP A 11 47.95 6.28 -25.41
CA ASP A 11 46.60 6.47 -24.89
C ASP A 11 45.54 5.84 -25.82
N LEU A 12 45.73 5.91 -27.15
CA LEU A 12 44.84 5.24 -28.10
C LEU A 12 44.94 3.70 -27.98
N ILE A 13 46.16 3.17 -27.85
CA ILE A 13 46.40 1.73 -27.73
C ILE A 13 45.85 1.21 -26.39
N SER A 14 45.99 1.97 -25.30
CA SER A 14 45.46 1.58 -23.98
C SER A 14 43.93 1.53 -23.99
N VAL A 15 43.27 2.52 -24.59
CA VAL A 15 41.80 2.52 -24.77
C VAL A 15 41.34 1.37 -25.65
N LEU A 16 42.03 1.09 -26.77
CA LEU A 16 41.69 -0.03 -27.64
C LEU A 16 41.86 -1.39 -26.93
N ASN A 17 42.92 -1.56 -26.15
CA ASN A 17 43.13 -2.78 -25.37
C ASN A 17 42.08 -2.93 -24.25
N GLU A 18 41.66 -1.84 -23.62
CA GLU A 18 40.56 -1.85 -22.66
C GLU A 18 39.23 -2.25 -23.31
N ILE A 19 38.93 -1.75 -24.52
CA ILE A 19 37.73 -2.14 -25.27
C ILE A 19 37.77 -3.63 -25.64
N ILE A 20 38.89 -4.10 -26.19
CA ILE A 20 39.05 -5.50 -26.62
C ILE A 20 38.95 -6.46 -25.42
N SER A 21 39.58 -6.12 -24.29
CA SER A 21 39.54 -6.94 -23.08
C SER A 21 38.14 -7.04 -22.46
N ARG A 22 37.21 -6.14 -22.78
CA ARG A 22 35.82 -6.17 -22.31
C ARG A 22 34.85 -6.89 -23.24
N LEU A 23 35.23 -7.18 -24.49
CA LEU A 23 34.38 -7.92 -25.43
C LEU A 23 33.82 -9.23 -24.83
N PRO A 24 34.62 -10.06 -24.11
CA PRO A 24 34.09 -11.27 -23.48
C PRO A 24 32.96 -10.99 -22.48
N ASN A 25 33.11 -9.95 -21.65
CA ASN A 25 32.10 -9.56 -20.65
C ASN A 25 30.83 -9.04 -21.31
N ILE A 26 30.95 -8.26 -22.39
CA ILE A 26 29.81 -7.76 -23.17
C ILE A 26 29.03 -8.92 -23.78
N ILE A 27 29.73 -9.87 -24.42
CA ILE A 27 29.11 -11.06 -24.99
C ILE A 27 28.43 -11.89 -23.89
N GLY A 28 29.09 -12.10 -22.76
CA GLY A 28 28.53 -12.79 -21.62
C GLY A 28 27.27 -12.11 -21.08
N ALA A 29 27.27 -10.78 -20.96
CA ALA A 29 26.13 -10.00 -20.47
C ALA A 29 24.92 -10.16 -21.40
N ILE A 30 25.14 -10.09 -22.72
CA ILE A 30 24.09 -10.32 -23.72
C ILE A 30 23.52 -11.73 -23.58
N ILE A 31 24.38 -12.75 -23.46
CA ILE A 31 23.95 -14.14 -23.28
C ILE A 31 23.11 -14.30 -22.00
N VAL A 32 23.53 -13.69 -20.88
CA VAL A 32 22.79 -13.74 -19.62
C VAL A 32 21.39 -13.13 -19.75
N VAL A 33 21.26 -11.96 -20.40
CA VAL A 33 19.95 -11.34 -20.64
C VAL A 33 19.08 -12.21 -21.55
N LEU A 34 19.67 -12.81 -22.60
CA LEU A 34 18.94 -13.72 -23.49
C LEU A 34 18.43 -14.96 -22.74
N ILE A 35 19.26 -15.57 -21.89
CA ILE A 35 18.86 -16.68 -21.03
C ILE A 35 17.75 -16.24 -20.08
N GLY A 36 17.87 -15.08 -19.45
CA GLY A 36 16.86 -14.51 -18.57
C GLY A 36 15.52 -14.27 -19.27
N TYR A 37 15.54 -13.77 -20.51
CA TYR A 37 14.34 -13.58 -21.31
C TYR A 37 13.65 -14.91 -21.64
N VAL A 38 14.41 -15.91 -22.09
CA VAL A 38 13.88 -17.24 -22.41
C VAL A 38 13.34 -17.94 -21.17
N ALA A 39 14.08 -17.89 -20.05
CA ALA A 39 13.66 -18.42 -18.77
C ALA A 39 12.39 -17.72 -18.26
N GLY A 40 12.34 -16.39 -18.35
CA GLY A 40 11.20 -15.57 -17.98
C GLY A 40 9.95 -15.91 -18.79
N GLU A 41 10.09 -16.12 -20.10
CA GLU A 41 8.99 -16.54 -20.97
C GLU A 41 8.45 -17.92 -20.57
N PHE A 42 9.34 -18.88 -20.36
CA PHE A 42 8.96 -20.24 -20.01
C PHE A 42 8.29 -20.31 -18.63
N ILE A 43 8.93 -19.72 -17.61
CA ILE A 43 8.45 -19.73 -16.23
C ILE A 43 7.21 -18.86 -16.10
N GLY A 44 7.19 -17.65 -16.68
CA GLY A 44 6.03 -16.77 -16.68
C GLY A 44 4.80 -17.43 -17.31
N SER A 45 4.98 -18.13 -18.44
CA SER A 45 3.91 -18.90 -19.08
C SER A 45 3.47 -20.10 -18.24
N ALA A 46 4.39 -20.77 -17.55
CA ALA A 46 4.04 -21.85 -16.64
C ALA A 46 3.22 -21.35 -15.45
N VAL A 47 3.65 -20.24 -14.83
CA VAL A 47 2.93 -19.58 -13.74
C VAL A 47 1.56 -19.11 -14.18
N ASN A 48 1.45 -18.46 -15.35
CA ASN A 48 0.17 -18.07 -15.95
C ASN A 48 -0.81 -19.26 -16.01
N LYS A 49 -0.39 -20.38 -16.60
CA LYS A 49 -1.23 -21.59 -16.68
C LYS A 49 -1.65 -22.14 -15.32
N ILE A 50 -0.76 -22.10 -14.33
CA ILE A 50 -1.04 -22.54 -12.96
C ILE A 50 -2.10 -21.63 -12.33
N ILE A 51 -1.88 -20.31 -12.37
CA ILE A 51 -2.81 -19.32 -11.81
C ILE A 51 -4.16 -19.39 -12.49
N GLN A 52 -4.19 -19.47 -13.83
CA GLN A 52 -5.43 -19.58 -14.58
C GLN A 52 -6.27 -20.79 -14.13
N LYS A 53 -5.61 -21.93 -13.93
CA LYS A 53 -6.28 -23.18 -13.58
C LYS A 53 -6.72 -23.24 -12.12
N PHE A 54 -5.84 -22.83 -11.19
CA PHE A 54 -6.02 -23.07 -9.77
C PHE A 54 -6.56 -21.87 -8.99
N VAL A 55 -6.40 -20.65 -9.50
CA VAL A 55 -6.81 -19.42 -8.82
C VAL A 55 -7.90 -18.71 -9.59
N GLU A 56 -7.66 -18.35 -10.85
CA GLU A 56 -8.56 -17.49 -11.62
C GLU A 56 -9.90 -18.17 -11.94
N LYS A 57 -9.90 -19.37 -12.53
CA LYS A 57 -11.14 -20.10 -12.83
C LYS A 57 -12.04 -20.35 -11.61
N PRO A 58 -11.52 -20.76 -10.44
CA PRO A 58 -12.33 -20.81 -9.23
C PRO A 58 -12.81 -19.43 -8.77
N LEU A 59 -11.97 -18.41 -8.85
CA LEU A 59 -12.30 -17.06 -8.39
C LEU A 59 -13.38 -16.40 -9.25
N ASP A 60 -13.39 -16.62 -10.56
CA ASP A 60 -14.40 -16.11 -11.51
C ASP A 60 -15.83 -16.56 -11.16
N ARG A 61 -15.96 -17.67 -10.42
CA ARG A 61 -17.26 -18.15 -9.93
C ARG A 61 -17.78 -17.37 -8.72
N THR A 62 -16.91 -16.58 -8.09
CA THR A 62 -17.24 -15.76 -6.92
C THR A 62 -17.58 -14.34 -7.35
N ASP A 63 -18.33 -13.63 -6.50
CA ASP A 63 -18.62 -12.22 -6.73
C ASP A 63 -17.38 -11.33 -6.63
N VAL A 64 -16.25 -11.82 -6.10
CA VAL A 64 -14.96 -11.11 -6.09
C VAL A 64 -14.33 -11.19 -7.47
N GLY A 65 -14.24 -12.40 -8.04
CA GLY A 65 -13.64 -12.61 -9.37
C GLY A 65 -14.38 -11.89 -10.48
N LYS A 66 -15.72 -11.85 -10.43
CA LYS A 66 -16.52 -11.07 -11.38
C LYS A 66 -16.15 -9.59 -11.36
N THR A 67 -16.04 -8.98 -10.17
CA THR A 67 -15.64 -7.57 -10.04
C THR A 67 -14.23 -7.34 -10.59
N ILE A 68 -13.28 -8.25 -10.34
CA ILE A 68 -11.91 -8.14 -10.88
C ILE A 68 -11.93 -8.20 -12.42
N ARG A 69 -12.72 -9.12 -12.99
CA ARG A 69 -12.87 -9.27 -14.44
C ARG A 69 -13.54 -8.05 -15.09
N GLU A 70 -14.54 -7.47 -14.42
CA GLU A 70 -15.21 -6.22 -14.83
C GLU A 70 -14.25 -5.02 -14.88
N LEU A 71 -13.24 -5.00 -14.00
CA LEU A 71 -12.16 -4.02 -14.02
C LEU A 71 -11.13 -4.26 -15.15
N GLY A 72 -11.34 -5.28 -16.00
CA GLY A 72 -10.46 -5.62 -17.11
C GLY A 72 -9.15 -6.29 -16.67
N LEU A 73 -9.10 -6.84 -15.45
CA LEU A 73 -7.90 -7.48 -14.91
C LEU A 73 -7.97 -9.00 -15.15
N ASP A 74 -7.00 -9.53 -15.89
CA ASP A 74 -6.76 -10.98 -16.03
C ASP A 74 -5.64 -11.39 -15.05
N LEU A 75 -5.98 -12.21 -14.06
CA LEU A 75 -5.06 -12.53 -12.97
C LEU A 75 -3.92 -13.41 -13.42
N SER A 76 -4.19 -14.37 -14.30
CA SER A 76 -3.16 -15.24 -14.82
C SER A 76 -2.14 -14.47 -15.65
N ASP A 77 -2.61 -13.58 -16.53
CA ASP A 77 -1.73 -12.78 -17.39
C ASP A 77 -0.93 -11.79 -16.55
N LEU A 78 -1.55 -11.17 -15.55
CA LEU A 78 -0.87 -10.26 -14.63
C LEU A 78 0.24 -10.97 -13.85
N ILE A 79 -0.06 -12.08 -13.18
CA ILE A 79 0.92 -12.77 -12.32
C ILE A 79 2.02 -13.42 -13.18
N GLY A 80 1.66 -14.01 -14.32
CA GLY A 80 2.63 -14.55 -15.28
C GLY A 80 3.55 -13.48 -15.85
N GLY A 81 2.98 -12.33 -16.25
CA GLY A 81 3.72 -11.19 -16.77
C GLY A 81 4.67 -10.57 -15.75
N LEU A 82 4.23 -10.39 -14.50
CA LEU A 82 5.07 -9.91 -13.41
C LEU A 82 6.19 -10.89 -13.06
N THR A 83 5.91 -12.19 -13.08
CA THR A 83 6.94 -13.23 -12.89
C THR A 83 8.00 -13.16 -13.98
N LYS A 84 7.58 -13.04 -15.26
CA LYS A 84 8.49 -12.87 -16.39
C LYS A 84 9.34 -11.60 -16.21
N ALA A 85 8.72 -10.48 -15.89
CA ALA A 85 9.41 -9.21 -15.67
C ALA A 85 10.44 -9.31 -14.54
N PHE A 86 10.13 -10.02 -13.45
CA PHE A 86 11.03 -10.23 -12.32
C PHE A 86 12.24 -11.10 -12.70
N ILE A 87 12.06 -12.15 -13.49
CA ILE A 87 13.18 -12.99 -13.95
C ILE A 87 14.08 -12.18 -14.90
N ILE A 88 13.49 -11.41 -15.80
CA ILE A 88 14.24 -10.53 -16.71
C ILE A 88 15.02 -9.48 -15.91
N SER A 89 14.42 -8.86 -14.89
CA SER A 89 15.13 -7.86 -14.08
C SER A 89 16.34 -8.45 -13.35
N ILE A 90 16.23 -9.66 -12.79
CA ILE A 90 17.37 -10.38 -12.19
C ILE A 90 18.46 -10.63 -13.24
N SER A 91 18.09 -11.02 -14.46
CA SER A 91 19.08 -11.22 -15.52
C SER A 91 19.79 -9.94 -15.94
N ILE A 92 19.09 -8.79 -15.92
CA ILE A 92 19.69 -7.48 -16.18
C ILE A 92 20.70 -7.13 -15.09
N VAL A 93 20.37 -7.37 -13.82
CA VAL A 93 21.31 -7.19 -12.70
C VAL A 93 22.57 -8.01 -12.92
N ALA A 94 22.43 -9.32 -13.16
CA ALA A 94 23.56 -10.20 -13.39
C ALA A 94 24.40 -9.79 -14.62
N ALA A 95 23.75 -9.31 -15.69
CA ALA A 95 24.42 -8.82 -16.88
C ALA A 95 25.21 -7.53 -16.60
N VAL A 96 24.65 -6.59 -15.84
CA VAL A 96 25.32 -5.35 -15.45
C VAL A 96 26.52 -5.63 -14.53
N ASP A 97 26.39 -6.57 -13.60
CA ASP A 97 27.50 -7.01 -12.76
C ASP A 97 28.64 -7.61 -13.60
N LEU A 98 28.31 -8.39 -14.64
CA LEU A 98 29.30 -8.97 -15.55
C LEU A 98 29.99 -7.91 -16.42
N LEU A 99 29.28 -6.85 -16.82
CA LEU A 99 29.88 -5.75 -17.57
C LEU A 99 30.97 -5.01 -16.77
N ALA A 100 30.89 -5.03 -15.43
CA ALA A 100 31.86 -4.46 -14.50
C ALA A 100 32.33 -3.04 -14.92
N ILE A 101 31.37 -2.18 -15.25
CA ILE A 101 31.63 -0.82 -15.74
C ILE A 101 32.29 -0.01 -14.60
N PRO A 102 33.51 0.52 -14.79
CA PRO A 102 34.19 1.29 -13.74
C PRO A 102 33.68 2.72 -13.68
N GLY A 103 34.03 3.39 -12.59
CA GLY A 103 33.74 4.81 -12.38
C GLY A 103 32.29 5.08 -12.00
N GLU A 104 31.96 6.37 -11.92
CA GLU A 104 30.67 6.83 -11.42
C GLU A 104 29.50 6.42 -12.34
N ALA A 105 29.73 6.39 -13.65
CA ALA A 105 28.76 5.92 -14.62
C ALA A 105 28.35 4.46 -14.36
N GLY A 106 29.32 3.59 -14.03
CA GLY A 106 29.04 2.20 -13.69
C GLY A 106 28.20 2.06 -12.43
N THR A 107 28.54 2.81 -11.38
CA THR A 107 27.77 2.84 -10.13
C THR A 107 26.30 3.23 -10.36
N ILE A 108 26.04 4.22 -11.21
CA ILE A 108 24.68 4.65 -11.55
C ILE A 108 23.94 3.53 -12.31
N ILE A 109 24.58 2.92 -13.30
CA ILE A 109 23.98 1.81 -14.08
C ILE A 109 23.66 0.62 -13.17
N THR A 110 24.58 0.22 -12.30
CA THR A 110 24.36 -0.85 -11.31
C THR A 110 23.22 -0.50 -10.35
N ARG A 111 23.14 0.75 -9.88
CA ARG A 111 22.01 1.19 -9.04
C ARG A 111 20.68 1.10 -9.76
N VAL A 112 20.61 1.55 -11.02
CA VAL A 112 19.40 1.46 -11.84
C VAL A 112 19.02 0.00 -12.08
N ALA A 113 19.98 -0.85 -12.46
CA ALA A 113 19.74 -2.27 -12.66
C ALA A 113 19.19 -2.94 -11.40
N ASN A 114 19.82 -2.68 -10.25
CA ASN A 114 19.40 -3.22 -8.95
C ASN A 114 18.03 -2.73 -8.51
N TYR A 115 17.59 -1.56 -8.97
CA TYR A 115 16.26 -1.04 -8.69
C TYR A 115 15.15 -1.79 -9.45
N LEU A 116 15.42 -2.41 -10.60
CA LEU A 116 14.38 -3.09 -11.39
C LEU A 116 13.68 -4.22 -10.62
N PRO A 117 14.37 -5.16 -9.95
CA PRO A 117 13.71 -6.19 -9.14
C PRO A 117 12.82 -5.62 -8.02
N TYR A 118 13.27 -4.58 -7.32
CA TYR A 118 12.50 -3.88 -6.28
C TYR A 118 11.25 -3.22 -6.88
N LEU A 119 11.40 -2.55 -8.02
CA LEU A 119 10.30 -1.93 -8.75
C LEU A 119 9.22 -2.96 -9.11
N ILE A 120 9.62 -4.08 -9.72
CA ILE A 120 8.70 -5.15 -10.10
C ILE A 120 8.07 -5.79 -8.85
N GLY A 121 8.85 -6.03 -7.80
CA GLY A 121 8.36 -6.60 -6.54
C GLY A 121 7.32 -5.72 -5.87
N GLY A 122 7.56 -4.42 -5.76
CA GLY A 122 6.63 -3.45 -5.20
C GLY A 122 5.34 -3.33 -6.02
N ILE A 123 5.44 -3.26 -7.35
CA ILE A 123 4.26 -3.27 -8.24
C ILE A 123 3.48 -4.57 -8.07
N THR A 124 4.17 -5.71 -7.96
CA THR A 124 3.57 -7.03 -7.78
C THR A 124 2.75 -7.09 -6.50
N VAL A 125 3.33 -6.66 -5.38
CA VAL A 125 2.61 -6.62 -4.10
C VAL A 125 1.46 -5.63 -4.16
N LEU A 126 1.62 -4.48 -4.81
CA LEU A 126 0.54 -3.49 -4.90
C LEU A 126 -0.65 -4.06 -5.66
N THR A 127 -0.41 -4.67 -6.82
CA THR A 127 -1.50 -5.18 -7.65
C THR A 127 -2.13 -6.44 -7.06
N ILE A 128 -1.32 -7.46 -6.75
CA ILE A 128 -1.81 -8.73 -6.20
C ILE A 128 -2.38 -8.51 -4.79
N GLY A 129 -1.72 -7.69 -3.98
CA GLY A 129 -2.14 -7.40 -2.61
C GLY A 129 -3.51 -6.73 -2.55
N VAL A 130 -3.82 -5.78 -3.45
CA VAL A 130 -5.15 -5.15 -3.49
C VAL A 130 -6.23 -6.17 -3.84
N ILE A 131 -5.96 -7.06 -4.80
CA ILE A 131 -6.87 -8.16 -5.16
C ILE A 131 -7.11 -9.08 -3.95
N LEU A 132 -6.05 -9.45 -3.22
CA LEU A 132 -6.16 -10.26 -2.01
C LEU A 132 -6.93 -9.53 -0.89
N ALA A 133 -6.69 -8.23 -0.72
CA ALA A 133 -7.39 -7.40 0.25
C ALA A 133 -8.90 -7.36 -0.01
N LEU A 134 -9.30 -7.16 -1.28
CA LEU A 134 -10.70 -7.21 -1.71
C LEU A 134 -11.33 -8.57 -1.42
N GLY A 135 -10.64 -9.66 -1.79
CA GLY A 135 -11.13 -11.01 -1.54
C GLY A 135 -11.31 -11.32 -0.06
N LEU A 136 -10.31 -10.99 0.76
CA LEU A 136 -10.32 -11.27 2.20
C LEU A 136 -11.37 -10.44 2.93
N ALA A 137 -11.49 -9.15 2.61
CA ALA A 137 -12.52 -8.30 3.19
C ALA A 137 -13.93 -8.83 2.91
N LYS A 138 -14.22 -9.17 1.65
CA LYS A 138 -15.51 -9.72 1.23
C LYS A 138 -15.81 -11.09 1.85
N TYR A 139 -14.79 -11.93 2.00
CA TYR A 139 -14.90 -13.21 2.71
C TYR A 139 -15.33 -12.99 4.17
N ILE A 140 -14.62 -12.13 4.90
CA ILE A 140 -14.92 -11.85 6.31
C ILE A 140 -16.29 -11.15 6.45
N GLY A 141 -16.61 -10.17 5.61
CA GLY A 141 -17.91 -9.50 5.61
C GLY A 141 -19.08 -10.47 5.38
N SER A 142 -18.91 -11.42 4.47
CA SER A 142 -19.91 -12.45 4.21
C SER A 142 -20.07 -13.43 5.37
N PHE A 143 -18.98 -13.80 6.04
CA PHE A 143 -19.02 -14.60 7.25
C PHE A 143 -19.75 -13.85 8.38
N LEU A 144 -19.42 -12.58 8.61
CA LEU A 144 -20.04 -11.76 9.65
C LEU A 144 -21.53 -11.54 9.42
N ARG A 145 -21.96 -11.32 8.17
CA ARG A 145 -23.39 -11.22 7.82
C ARG A 145 -24.18 -12.48 8.22
N LYS A 146 -23.57 -13.66 8.13
CA LYS A 146 -24.21 -14.94 8.54
C LYS A 146 -24.17 -15.16 10.05
N ALA A 147 -23.14 -14.66 10.71
CA ALA A 147 -22.96 -14.81 12.16
C ALA A 147 -23.78 -13.78 12.96
N PHE A 148 -24.12 -12.63 12.38
CA PHE A 148 -24.84 -11.57 13.08
C PHE A 148 -26.37 -11.78 13.09
N PRO A 149 -27.06 -11.46 14.21
CA PRO A 149 -28.52 -11.43 14.28
C PRO A 149 -29.13 -10.41 13.29
N GLU A 150 -30.40 -10.59 12.90
CA GLU A 150 -31.07 -9.83 11.83
C GLU A 150 -31.05 -8.30 11.99
N GLY A 151 -30.80 -7.77 13.20
CA GLY A 151 -30.66 -6.32 13.46
C GLY A 151 -29.25 -5.72 13.23
N TYR A 152 -28.23 -6.55 12.99
CA TYR A 152 -26.82 -6.12 12.93
C TYR A 152 -26.16 -6.30 11.55
N ALA A 153 -26.95 -6.57 10.50
CA ALA A 153 -26.43 -6.73 9.14
C ALA A 153 -25.61 -5.51 8.66
N SER A 154 -26.00 -4.29 9.08
CA SER A 154 -25.26 -3.06 8.79
C SER A 154 -23.86 -3.03 9.43
N LEU A 155 -23.67 -3.68 10.59
CA LEU A 155 -22.34 -3.79 11.22
C LEU A 155 -21.41 -4.69 10.42
N ALA A 156 -21.93 -5.74 9.78
CA ALA A 156 -21.10 -6.60 8.95
C ALA A 156 -20.56 -5.87 7.72
N VAL A 157 -21.38 -5.03 7.07
CA VAL A 157 -20.96 -4.17 5.97
C VAL A 157 -19.92 -3.14 6.43
N LEU A 158 -20.12 -2.58 7.62
CA LEU A 158 -19.19 -1.64 8.21
C LEU A 158 -17.81 -2.29 8.47
N ILE A 159 -17.79 -3.48 9.08
CA ILE A 159 -16.57 -4.23 9.36
C ILE A 159 -15.87 -4.67 8.06
N GLU A 160 -16.64 -5.11 7.05
CA GLU A 160 -16.11 -5.44 5.72
C GLU A 160 -15.30 -4.27 5.13
N ASN A 161 -15.89 -3.06 5.13
CA ASN A 161 -15.23 -1.87 4.61
C ASN A 161 -14.00 -1.47 5.44
N PHE A 162 -14.01 -1.64 6.77
CA PHE A 162 -12.83 -1.35 7.59
C PHE A 162 -11.69 -2.33 7.38
N ILE A 163 -12.00 -3.62 7.25
CA ILE A 163 -11.01 -4.64 6.92
C ILE A 163 -10.40 -4.32 5.55
N LEU A 164 -11.23 -3.98 4.55
CA LEU A 164 -10.75 -3.61 3.23
C LEU A 164 -9.76 -2.44 3.30
N LEU A 165 -10.15 -1.35 3.96
CA LEU A 165 -9.32 -0.15 4.07
C LEU A 165 -8.01 -0.42 4.83
N GLY A 166 -8.07 -1.19 5.92
CA GLY A 166 -6.89 -1.60 6.69
C GLY A 166 -5.95 -2.49 5.89
N LEU A 167 -6.48 -3.45 5.12
CA LEU A 167 -5.68 -4.31 4.26
C LEU A 167 -5.05 -3.53 3.09
N ILE A 168 -5.79 -2.59 2.48
CA ILE A 168 -5.24 -1.69 1.46
C ILE A 168 -4.09 -0.87 2.06
N ALA A 169 -4.23 -0.36 3.29
CA ALA A 169 -3.16 0.34 3.99
C ALA A 169 -1.90 -0.52 4.07
N VAL A 170 -2.03 -1.74 4.57
CA VAL A 170 -0.92 -2.70 4.72
C VAL A 170 -0.29 -3.04 3.37
N VAL A 171 -1.09 -3.29 2.34
CA VAL A 171 -0.59 -3.60 1.00
C VAL A 171 0.20 -2.42 0.43
N VAL A 172 -0.34 -1.21 0.51
CA VAL A 172 0.34 0.00 0.04
C VAL A 172 1.64 0.20 0.82
N THR A 173 1.61 0.05 2.14
CA THR A 173 2.81 0.09 3.00
C THR A 173 3.90 -0.85 2.52
N ILE A 174 3.60 -2.15 2.41
CA ILE A 174 4.59 -3.16 2.01
C ILE A 174 5.09 -2.88 0.60
N SER A 175 4.21 -2.46 -0.31
CA SER A 175 4.57 -2.14 -1.68
C SER A 175 5.57 -0.99 -1.73
N LEU A 176 5.34 0.08 -0.99
CA LEU A 176 6.24 1.24 -0.94
C LEU A 176 7.58 0.91 -0.30
N GLU A 177 7.58 0.08 0.74
CA GLU A 177 8.80 -0.43 1.37
C GLU A 177 9.63 -1.26 0.38
N LEU A 178 8.98 -2.15 -0.37
CA LEU A 178 9.63 -2.96 -1.40
C LEU A 178 10.17 -2.14 -2.57
N LEU A 179 9.52 -1.02 -2.91
CA LEU A 179 10.01 -0.11 -3.93
C LEU A 179 11.28 0.62 -3.47
N ASP A 180 11.75 0.45 -2.23
CA ASP A 180 12.91 1.17 -1.65
C ASP A 180 12.84 2.68 -1.93
N LEU A 181 11.62 3.23 -1.92
CA LEU A 181 11.41 4.66 -1.95
C LEU A 181 11.80 5.17 -0.56
N GLN A 182 13.11 5.34 -0.32
CA GLN A 182 13.75 5.86 0.91
C GLN A 182 13.36 7.32 1.17
N SER A 183 12.08 7.53 1.33
CA SER A 183 11.48 8.82 1.55
C SER A 183 10.80 8.75 2.90
N THR A 184 11.49 9.35 3.88
CA THR A 184 10.98 9.65 5.22
C THR A 184 9.68 10.46 5.20
N LEU A 185 9.24 10.93 4.03
CA LEU A 185 8.04 11.74 3.86
C LEU A 185 6.92 10.97 3.16
N ILE A 186 7.20 10.17 2.12
CA ILE A 186 6.15 9.56 1.30
C ILE A 186 5.37 8.50 2.10
N TYR A 187 6.08 7.64 2.83
CA TYR A 187 5.44 6.56 3.57
C TYR A 187 4.54 7.09 4.71
N PRO A 188 5.04 7.93 5.64
CA PRO A 188 4.22 8.57 6.67
C PRO A 188 3.04 9.36 6.10
N LEU A 189 3.24 10.07 4.98
CA LEU A 189 2.20 10.88 4.36
C LEU A 189 1.03 10.05 3.85
N ILE A 190 1.29 8.94 3.15
CA ILE A 190 0.25 8.07 2.61
C ILE A 190 -0.52 7.39 3.73
N VAL A 191 0.17 6.86 4.74
CA VAL A 191 -0.47 6.22 5.90
C VAL A 191 -1.33 7.25 6.65
N GLY A 192 -0.79 8.44 6.91
CA GLY A 192 -1.54 9.50 7.58
C GLY A 192 -2.77 9.95 6.80
N ALA A 193 -2.65 10.18 5.49
CA ALA A 193 -3.78 10.53 4.63
C ALA A 193 -4.86 9.44 4.62
N LEU A 194 -4.45 8.17 4.57
CA LEU A 194 -5.38 7.04 4.57
C LEU A 194 -6.10 6.90 5.91
N VAL A 195 -5.40 7.06 7.04
CA VAL A 195 -6.00 7.07 8.37
C VAL A 195 -7.06 8.17 8.50
N ILE A 196 -6.80 9.36 7.97
CA ILE A 196 -7.77 10.47 7.96
C ILE A 196 -8.99 10.10 7.11
N ALA A 197 -8.78 9.60 5.89
CA ALA A 197 -9.86 9.20 4.99
C ALA A 197 -10.75 8.11 5.61
N ILE A 198 -10.13 7.09 6.23
CA ILE A 198 -10.83 6.06 7.00
C ILE A 198 -11.64 6.71 8.11
N GLY A 199 -11.05 7.60 8.90
CA GLY A 199 -11.71 8.32 9.98
C GLY A 199 -12.97 9.04 9.57
N VAL A 200 -12.92 9.75 8.44
CA VAL A 200 -14.07 10.45 7.87
C VAL A 200 -15.17 9.45 7.46
N PHE A 201 -14.78 8.35 6.82
CA PHE A 201 -15.72 7.29 6.45
C PHE A 201 -16.35 6.60 7.67
N ILE A 202 -15.57 6.35 8.74
CA ILE A 202 -16.07 5.82 10.01
C ILE A 202 -17.11 6.78 10.58
N ALA A 203 -16.77 8.07 10.67
CA ALA A 203 -17.62 9.06 11.28
C ALA A 203 -18.98 9.17 10.58
N ASP A 204 -18.99 9.20 9.24
CA ASP A 204 -20.23 9.22 8.46
C ASP A 204 -21.05 7.94 8.62
N SER A 205 -20.41 6.77 8.51
CA SER A 205 -21.10 5.48 8.55
C SER A 205 -21.65 5.14 9.94
N ALA A 206 -20.83 5.29 10.98
CA ALA A 206 -21.23 5.01 12.35
C ALA A 206 -22.37 5.93 12.78
N LEU A 207 -22.32 7.21 12.39
CA LEU A 207 -23.34 8.17 12.76
C LEU A 207 -24.69 7.87 12.11
N LYS A 208 -24.71 7.51 10.82
CA LYS A 208 -25.94 7.09 10.14
C LYS A 208 -26.59 5.90 10.85
N ILE A 209 -25.79 4.93 11.29
CA ILE A 209 -26.29 3.77 12.03
C ILE A 209 -26.91 4.20 13.37
N ILE A 210 -26.20 5.04 14.14
CA ILE A 210 -26.66 5.52 15.45
C ILE A 210 -27.97 6.31 15.33
N ILE A 211 -28.06 7.26 14.39
CA ILE A 211 -29.28 8.08 14.20
C ILE A 211 -30.46 7.21 13.78
N ASN A 212 -30.23 6.22 12.91
CA ASN A 212 -31.30 5.35 12.43
C ASN A 212 -31.82 4.42 13.53
N GLN A 213 -30.95 3.93 14.42
CA GLN A 213 -31.34 3.06 15.53
C GLN A 213 -31.88 3.83 16.73
N HIS A 214 -31.33 5.02 16.99
CA HIS A 214 -31.68 5.87 18.11
C HIS A 214 -31.87 7.33 17.66
N PRO A 215 -33.09 7.68 17.20
CA PRO A 215 -33.39 9.04 16.72
C PRO A 215 -33.15 10.13 17.77
N GLU A 216 -33.18 9.80 19.06
CA GLU A 216 -32.86 10.72 20.16
C GLU A 216 -31.43 11.29 20.10
N PHE A 217 -30.48 10.61 19.43
CA PHE A 217 -29.10 11.09 19.28
C PHE A 217 -28.90 12.05 18.11
N LYS A 218 -29.96 12.38 17.36
CA LYS A 218 -29.87 13.28 16.20
C LYS A 218 -29.28 14.66 16.56
N GLU A 219 -29.56 15.16 17.78
CA GLU A 219 -29.00 16.43 18.26
C GLU A 219 -27.51 16.34 18.60
N LEU A 220 -27.03 15.16 19.00
CA LEU A 220 -25.62 14.91 19.33
C LEU A 220 -24.80 14.47 18.12
N ALA A 221 -25.46 14.16 17.01
CA ALA A 221 -24.83 13.60 15.84
C ALA A 221 -23.70 14.46 15.26
N PRO A 222 -23.87 15.79 15.05
CA PRO A 222 -22.77 16.63 14.56
C PRO A 222 -21.56 16.63 15.50
N PHE A 223 -21.81 16.57 16.82
CA PHE A 223 -20.75 16.54 17.83
C PHE A 223 -19.97 15.23 17.82
N LEU A 224 -20.67 14.09 17.77
CA LEU A 224 -20.05 12.76 17.65
C LEU A 224 -19.24 12.64 16.35
N GLN A 225 -19.78 13.12 15.24
CA GLN A 225 -19.09 13.11 13.96
C GLN A 225 -17.80 13.94 14.02
N PHE A 226 -17.88 15.15 14.57
CA PHE A 226 -16.72 16.01 14.76
C PHE A 226 -15.64 15.36 15.63
N LEU A 227 -16.04 14.76 16.76
CA LEU A 227 -15.12 14.12 17.70
C LEU A 227 -14.39 12.92 17.06
N ILE A 228 -15.12 12.06 16.33
CA ILE A 228 -14.52 10.93 15.60
C ILE A 228 -13.55 11.44 14.53
N ILE A 229 -13.97 12.40 13.69
CA ILE A 229 -13.10 12.97 12.65
C ILE A 229 -11.85 13.57 13.29
N LEU A 230 -11.99 14.29 14.40
CA LEU A 230 -10.87 14.91 15.08
C LEU A 230 -9.89 13.89 15.65
N ILE A 231 -10.37 12.79 16.24
CA ILE A 231 -9.50 11.69 16.72
C ILE A 231 -8.68 11.14 15.56
N PHE A 232 -9.33 10.80 14.45
CA PHE A 232 -8.63 10.26 13.29
C PHE A 232 -7.73 11.29 12.59
N LEU A 233 -8.11 12.57 12.61
CA LEU A 233 -7.26 13.66 12.15
C LEU A 233 -5.98 13.71 12.97
N MET A 234 -6.07 13.64 14.31
CA MET A 234 -4.90 13.66 15.18
C MET A 234 -4.02 12.42 14.99
N ILE A 235 -4.61 11.23 14.85
CA ILE A 235 -3.85 9.99 14.57
C ILE A 235 -3.18 10.09 13.20
N GLY A 236 -3.90 10.55 12.18
CA GLY A 236 -3.37 10.68 10.83
C GLY A 236 -2.26 11.71 10.72
N VAL A 237 -2.43 12.89 11.32
CA VAL A 237 -1.37 13.92 11.39
C VAL A 237 -0.17 13.40 12.17
N SER A 238 -0.38 12.66 13.27
CA SER A 238 0.71 11.98 14.00
C SER A 238 1.44 10.98 13.10
N ALA A 239 0.71 10.19 12.31
CA ALA A 239 1.32 9.28 11.35
C ALA A 239 2.12 10.01 10.27
N VAL A 240 1.62 11.13 9.71
CA VAL A 240 2.38 11.94 8.72
C VAL A 240 3.71 12.44 9.28
N PHE A 241 3.73 12.83 10.56
CA PHE A 241 4.91 13.39 11.22
C PHE A 241 5.68 12.37 12.06
N SER A 242 5.49 11.06 11.84
CA SER A 242 6.09 10.00 12.68
C SER A 242 7.62 10.09 12.78
N GLU A 243 8.26 10.58 11.73
CA GLU A 243 9.72 10.78 11.65
C GLU A 243 10.21 12.07 12.32
N PHE A 244 9.31 12.88 12.90
CA PHE A 244 9.61 14.19 13.51
C PHE A 244 9.21 14.22 14.99
N PRO A 245 10.07 13.76 15.92
CA PRO A 245 9.73 13.63 17.35
C PRO A 245 9.21 14.91 17.99
N SER A 246 9.79 16.07 17.66
CA SER A 246 9.36 17.37 18.17
C SER A 246 7.94 17.72 17.71
N THR A 247 7.59 17.40 16.46
CA THR A 247 6.24 17.64 15.93
C THR A 247 5.23 16.71 16.59
N ILE A 248 5.60 15.44 16.82
CA ILE A 248 4.77 14.47 17.54
C ILE A 248 4.47 14.93 18.96
N GLN A 249 5.45 15.50 19.66
CA GLN A 249 5.24 16.04 21.00
C GLN A 249 4.22 17.19 20.99
N VAL A 250 4.29 18.10 20.01
CA VAL A 250 3.31 19.18 19.86
C VAL A 250 1.91 18.63 19.55
N ILE A 251 1.80 17.65 18.65
CA ILE A 251 0.54 16.98 18.32
C ILE A 251 -0.06 16.31 19.55
N ASN A 252 0.75 15.60 20.35
CA ASN A 252 0.29 14.94 21.58
C ASN A 252 -0.21 15.95 22.62
N ASN A 253 0.50 17.06 22.81
CA ASN A 253 0.07 18.12 23.72
C ASN A 253 -1.26 18.76 23.26
N LEU A 254 -1.41 18.98 21.95
CA LEU A 254 -2.65 19.48 21.37
C LEU A 254 -3.80 18.47 21.56
N ALA A 255 -3.55 17.18 21.35
CA ALA A 255 -4.54 16.12 21.53
C ALA A 255 -5.04 16.06 22.98
N LEU A 256 -4.12 16.16 23.95
CA LEU A 256 -4.46 16.21 25.37
C LEU A 256 -5.28 17.45 25.72
N GLY A 257 -4.88 18.62 25.22
CA GLY A 257 -5.63 19.87 25.43
C GLY A 257 -7.06 19.80 24.87
N LEU A 258 -7.21 19.26 23.66
CA LEU A 258 -8.51 19.01 23.04
C LEU A 258 -9.33 18.01 23.86
N ALA A 259 -8.74 16.88 24.29
CA ALA A 259 -9.43 15.88 25.10
C ALA A 259 -9.99 16.47 26.40
N ILE A 260 -9.22 17.32 27.08
CA ILE A 260 -9.68 18.03 28.28
C ILE A 260 -10.83 18.99 27.94
N ALA A 261 -10.72 19.76 26.86
CA ALA A 261 -11.78 20.67 26.42
C ALA A 261 -13.10 19.93 26.14
N PHE A 262 -13.05 18.78 25.44
CA PHE A 262 -14.23 17.94 25.21
C PHE A 262 -14.79 17.34 26.48
N ALA A 263 -13.93 16.90 27.40
CA ALA A 263 -14.37 16.38 28.70
C ALA A 263 -15.16 17.44 29.48
N ILE A 264 -14.72 18.70 29.47
CA ILE A 264 -15.43 19.82 30.10
C ILE A 264 -16.77 20.08 29.43
N VAL A 265 -16.82 20.08 28.08
CA VAL A 265 -18.07 20.30 27.31
C VAL A 265 -19.09 19.18 27.53
N LEU A 266 -18.64 17.94 27.76
CA LEU A 266 -19.51 16.78 28.00
C LEU A 266 -20.25 16.85 29.35
N ILE A 267 -19.70 17.53 30.37
CA ILE A 267 -20.30 17.61 31.71
C ILE A 267 -21.74 18.16 31.70
N PRO A 268 -22.02 19.36 31.16
CA PRO A 268 -23.39 19.89 31.15
C PRO A 268 -24.35 19.07 30.30
N ILE A 269 -23.87 18.46 29.20
CA ILE A 269 -24.67 17.58 28.32
C ILE A 269 -25.09 16.33 29.09
N ALA A 270 -24.15 15.67 29.76
CA ALA A 270 -24.41 14.49 30.58
C ALA A 270 -25.41 14.80 31.71
N PHE A 271 -25.23 15.94 32.38
CA PHE A 271 -26.15 16.38 33.43
C PHE A 271 -27.57 16.66 32.90
N TYR A 272 -27.69 17.32 31.74
CA TYR A 272 -28.97 17.57 31.08
C TYR A 272 -29.69 16.27 30.72
N LEU A 273 -28.98 15.33 30.10
CA LEU A 273 -29.55 14.02 29.72
C LEU A 273 -29.97 13.20 30.94
N ALA A 274 -29.13 13.15 31.98
CA ALA A 274 -29.47 12.46 33.24
C ALA A 274 -30.71 13.07 33.89
N LYS A 275 -30.81 14.40 33.96
CA LYS A 275 -31.98 15.10 34.50
C LYS A 275 -33.24 14.84 33.67
N LYS A 276 -33.13 14.84 32.34
CA LYS A 276 -34.24 14.54 31.41
C LYS A 276 -34.74 13.10 31.62
N ALA A 277 -33.83 12.12 31.71
CA ALA A 277 -34.17 10.72 31.96
C ALA A 277 -34.88 10.53 33.32
N LEU A 278 -34.38 11.17 34.38
CA LEU A 278 -35.02 11.15 35.71
C LEU A 278 -36.43 11.75 35.69
N MET A 279 -36.66 12.83 34.93
CA MET A 279 -38.00 13.43 34.82
C MET A 279 -38.99 12.55 34.04
N ILE A 280 -38.52 11.81 33.04
CA ILE A 280 -39.36 10.85 32.30
C ILE A 280 -39.72 9.66 33.19
N ALA A 281 -38.76 9.11 33.93
CA ALA A 281 -38.99 8.02 34.87
C ALA A 281 -40.03 8.40 35.96
N LYS A 282 -39.98 9.66 36.44
CA LYS A 282 -40.92 10.18 37.45
C LYS A 282 -42.32 10.51 36.91
N LYS A 283 -42.50 10.60 35.58
CA LYS A 283 -43.82 10.80 34.93
C LYS A 283 -44.52 9.50 34.57
N GLY A 284 -43.79 8.37 34.57
CA GLY A 284 -44.32 7.03 34.28
C GLY A 284 -44.70 6.21 35.53
N SER A 285 -44.47 6.76 36.72
CA SER A 285 -44.88 6.23 38.04
C SER A 285 -46.03 7.03 38.62
#